data_AF-A0A420IWY2-F1
#
_entry.id   AF-A0A420IWY2-F1
#
_cell.length_a   1.000
_cell.length_b   1.000
_cell.length_c   1.000
_cell.angle_alpha   90.00
_cell.angle_beta   90.00
_cell.angle_gamma   90.00
#
_symmetry.space_group_name_H-M   'P 1'
#
loop_
_entity.id
_entity.type
_entity.pdbx_description
1 polymer ?
#
loop_
_entity_poly.entity_id
_entity_poly.type
_entity_poly.pdbx_seq_one_letter_code
_entity_poly.pdbx_strand_id
1 'polypeptide(L)'
;MIGNSKFEYFYIKFFIIFLHNVAHLCLCYCIGSILFCGIKKFLSSPFSYYPLFESLFFLSHFPYCNYLQRDAIFPSPGDREERKKLVSLCHQNLPNPENYLRQWFLGADLREIKRENVKDFILWAFFNRGGHPDSDDEELNEYIDDLEMRLGRRIEKGRGNVSPLRLNLDRVNMLHRSILWYGCVGFVDFITYCIMSYHGFNFHRIVSSRFFTNFPFRPLTLLSTRKSPVKSTAYWYREHKSKNKNPIVFIHGIGIGLYPYTSFLKELRSDLDFGLYDPDDQVGIFAIENLHISSRLTHAPPTSKEICSHIEQILLNHFPPDQEFVFVAHSFGTATVSLLLKNKKTSHLIKSIVLIDPIPILLHLPNVAYNFTRRTPTKANEHQLHYFANMDMGIAHTLGRHFFWNEVVLWKETFGSRNVTVSLSGQDLIVDTEAVGRYLSSNSSSEFIDYYSSSGNTNPEKMEASLKSRNSLEGSRIIRTKEKEASNLNSGHNDEWKYRPWKGNGIDILWFEDLDHAQVFDKKATRRMLRDVIFSYCRRE
;
A
#
# COMPACT_ATOMS: atom_id res chain seq x y z
N MET A 1 7.59 -6.13 -8.97
CA MET A 1 6.38 -6.63 -9.67
C MET A 1 6.80 -7.41 -10.92
N ILE A 2 6.06 -8.44 -11.32
CA ILE A 2 6.32 -9.14 -12.60
C ILE A 2 6.04 -8.21 -13.79
N GLY A 3 6.70 -8.42 -14.93
CA GLY A 3 6.43 -7.67 -16.16
C GLY A 3 5.12 -8.07 -16.83
N ASN A 4 4.90 -7.58 -18.06
CA ASN A 4 3.67 -7.76 -18.82
C ASN A 4 3.82 -8.59 -20.11
N SER A 5 4.87 -9.40 -20.22
CA SER A 5 5.04 -10.28 -21.38
C SER A 5 4.00 -11.41 -21.41
N LYS A 6 3.75 -11.97 -22.60
CA LYS A 6 2.89 -13.17 -22.75
C LYS A 6 3.34 -14.34 -21.88
N PHE A 7 4.65 -14.56 -21.80
CA PHE A 7 5.21 -15.63 -20.97
C PHE A 7 4.85 -15.42 -19.50
N GLU A 8 5.08 -14.20 -18.99
CA GLU A 8 4.75 -13.85 -17.60
C GLU A 8 3.24 -13.99 -17.32
N TYR A 9 2.39 -13.69 -18.30
CA TYR A 9 0.94 -13.88 -18.20
C TYR A 9 0.55 -15.36 -18.03
N PHE A 10 1.06 -16.25 -18.88
CA PHE A 10 0.78 -17.68 -18.75
C PHE A 10 1.41 -18.26 -17.49
N TYR A 11 2.63 -17.83 -17.16
CA TYR A 11 3.34 -18.22 -15.95
C TYR A 11 2.52 -17.88 -14.70
N ILE A 12 2.10 -16.62 -14.52
CA ILE A 12 1.36 -16.21 -13.33
C ILE A 12 0.02 -16.92 -13.24
N LYS A 13 -0.69 -17.10 -14.36
CA LYS A 13 -1.97 -17.83 -14.38
C LYS A 13 -1.81 -19.29 -14.01
N PHE A 14 -0.79 -19.96 -14.51
CA PHE A 14 -0.51 -21.35 -14.15
C PHE A 14 -0.31 -21.50 -12.64
N PHE A 15 0.53 -20.64 -12.03
CA PHE A 15 0.75 -20.67 -10.58
C PHE A 15 -0.51 -20.37 -9.77
N ILE A 16 -1.32 -19.39 -10.20
CA ILE A 16 -2.60 -19.06 -9.55
C ILE A 16 -3.54 -20.27 -9.59
N ILE A 17 -3.71 -20.89 -10.76
CA ILE A 17 -4.58 -22.07 -10.93
C ILE A 17 -4.07 -23.21 -10.05
N PHE A 18 -2.77 -23.51 -10.09
CA PHE A 18 -2.18 -24.56 -9.27
C PHE A 18 -2.43 -24.32 -7.78
N LEU A 19 -2.00 -23.17 -7.25
CA LEU A 19 -2.08 -22.84 -5.82
C LEU A 19 -3.53 -22.78 -5.32
N HIS A 20 -4.45 -22.25 -6.13
CA HIS A 20 -5.86 -22.14 -5.76
C HIS A 20 -6.57 -23.49 -5.67
N ASN A 21 -6.14 -24.47 -6.49
CA ASN A 21 -6.79 -25.78 -6.55
C ASN A 21 -6.20 -26.83 -5.61
N VAL A 22 -5.07 -26.56 -4.94
CA VAL A 22 -4.44 -27.51 -3.99
C VAL A 22 -5.44 -28.06 -2.96
N ALA A 23 -6.18 -27.17 -2.29
CA ALA A 23 -7.14 -27.57 -1.27
C ALA A 23 -8.31 -28.39 -1.84
N HIS A 24 -8.83 -28.00 -3.00
CA HIS A 24 -9.91 -28.70 -3.69
C HIS A 24 -9.48 -30.12 -4.09
N LEU A 25 -8.28 -30.26 -4.68
CA LEU A 25 -7.72 -31.55 -5.06
C LEU A 25 -7.49 -32.45 -3.83
N CYS A 26 -7.00 -31.88 -2.72
CA CYS A 26 -6.84 -32.61 -1.47
C CYS A 26 -8.18 -33.10 -0.91
N LEU A 27 -9.23 -32.27 -0.96
CA LEU A 27 -10.57 -32.64 -0.51
C LEU A 27 -11.16 -33.76 -1.37
N CYS A 28 -11.07 -33.64 -2.69
CA CYS A 28 -11.49 -34.69 -3.63
C CYS A 28 -10.75 -36.01 -3.39
N TYR A 29 -9.42 -35.95 -3.17
CA TYR A 29 -8.62 -37.13 -2.84
C TYR A 29 -9.07 -37.78 -1.53
N CYS A 30 -9.34 -37.00 -0.48
CA CYS A 30 -9.82 -37.52 0.80
C CYS A 30 -11.17 -38.21 0.65
N ILE A 31 -12.13 -37.56 -0.02
CA ILE A 31 -13.47 -38.12 -0.25
C ILE A 31 -13.38 -39.40 -1.07
N GLY A 32 -12.68 -39.38 -2.21
CA GLY A 32 -12.53 -40.55 -3.07
C GLY A 32 -11.84 -41.71 -2.34
N SER A 33 -10.74 -41.45 -1.64
CA SER A 33 -10.01 -42.49 -0.91
C SER A 33 -10.84 -43.12 0.20
N ILE A 34 -11.62 -42.33 0.94
CA ILE A 34 -12.51 -42.85 1.98
C ILE A 34 -13.63 -43.71 1.37
N LEU A 35 -14.20 -43.28 0.24
CA LEU A 35 -15.27 -44.01 -0.45
C LEU A 35 -14.79 -45.34 -1.04
N PHE A 36 -13.63 -45.37 -1.69
CA PHE A 36 -13.14 -46.58 -2.39
C PHE A 36 -12.31 -47.53 -1.51
N CYS A 37 -11.52 -46.99 -0.57
CA CYS A 37 -10.60 -47.78 0.24
C CYS A 37 -11.05 -47.96 1.70
N GLY A 38 -12.07 -47.21 2.13
CA GLY A 38 -12.54 -47.18 3.51
C GLY A 38 -11.66 -46.33 4.45
N ILE A 39 -12.29 -45.79 5.50
CA ILE A 39 -11.64 -44.83 6.42
C ILE A 39 -10.40 -45.42 7.14
N LYS A 40 -10.43 -46.70 7.50
CA LYS A 40 -9.31 -47.36 8.19
C LYS A 40 -8.04 -47.38 7.33
N LYS A 41 -8.18 -47.74 6.05
CA LYS A 41 -7.06 -47.79 5.09
C LYS A 41 -6.57 -46.39 4.71
N PHE A 42 -7.49 -45.43 4.64
CA PHE A 42 -7.14 -44.02 4.43
C PHE A 42 -6.28 -43.50 5.58
N LEU A 43 -6.70 -43.66 6.84
CA LEU A 43 -5.99 -43.14 8.02
C LEU A 43 -4.66 -43.86 8.30
N SER A 44 -4.51 -45.11 7.86
CA SER A 44 -3.26 -45.86 8.01
C SER A 44 -2.21 -45.52 6.94
N SER A 45 -2.60 -44.83 5.86
CA SER A 45 -1.68 -44.45 4.80
C SER A 45 -0.97 -43.12 5.13
N PRO A 46 0.37 -43.06 5.12
CA PRO A 46 1.10 -41.82 5.38
C PRO A 46 0.83 -40.73 4.33
N PHE A 47 0.45 -41.12 3.11
CA PHE A 47 0.12 -40.20 2.02
C PHE A 47 -1.21 -39.45 2.25
N SER A 48 -2.02 -39.90 3.20
CA SER A 48 -3.32 -39.28 3.51
C SER A 48 -3.22 -38.08 4.44
N TYR A 49 -2.11 -37.92 5.19
CA TYR A 49 -2.02 -36.90 6.23
C TYR A 49 -2.03 -35.47 5.69
N TYR A 50 -1.20 -35.17 4.69
CA TYR A 50 -1.19 -33.83 4.10
C TYR A 50 -2.54 -33.46 3.46
N PRO A 51 -3.13 -34.30 2.57
CA PRO A 51 -4.46 -34.03 2.03
C PRO A 51 -5.54 -33.86 3.11
N LEU A 52 -5.47 -34.65 4.19
CA LEU A 52 -6.41 -34.53 5.31
C LEU A 52 -6.25 -33.18 6.03
N PHE A 53 -5.03 -32.78 6.39
CA PHE A 53 -4.78 -31.50 7.04
C PHE A 53 -5.17 -30.32 6.15
N GLU A 54 -4.81 -30.35 4.87
CA GLU A 54 -5.18 -29.31 3.90
C GLU A 54 -6.70 -29.21 3.75
N SER A 55 -7.40 -30.35 3.69
CA SER A 55 -8.87 -30.39 3.61
C SER A 55 -9.54 -29.83 4.86
N LEU A 56 -9.04 -30.18 6.06
CA LEU A 56 -9.55 -29.64 7.32
C LEU A 56 -9.31 -28.13 7.42
N PHE A 57 -8.13 -27.66 7.00
CA PHE A 57 -7.81 -26.24 6.94
C PHE A 57 -8.72 -25.50 5.96
N PHE A 58 -8.99 -26.08 4.80
CA PHE A 58 -9.96 -25.58 3.83
C PHE A 58 -11.37 -25.49 4.38
N LEU A 59 -11.84 -26.48 5.13
CA LEU A 59 -13.15 -26.40 5.77
C LEU A 59 -13.19 -25.36 6.91
N SER A 60 -12.09 -25.19 7.66
CA SER A 60 -12.00 -24.19 8.73
C SER A 60 -12.02 -22.73 8.21
N HIS A 61 -11.71 -22.53 6.92
CA HIS A 61 -11.73 -21.23 6.28
C HIS A 61 -13.13 -20.62 6.20
N PHE A 62 -14.20 -21.41 6.06
CA PHE A 62 -15.57 -20.87 5.95
C PHE A 62 -16.04 -20.07 7.18
N PRO A 63 -16.00 -20.63 8.42
CA PRO A 63 -16.36 -19.86 9.61
C PRO A 63 -15.39 -18.68 9.84
N TYR A 64 -14.11 -18.84 9.50
CA TYR A 64 -13.13 -17.76 9.62
C TYR A 64 -13.42 -16.61 8.64
N CYS A 65 -13.77 -16.91 7.38
CA CYS A 65 -14.25 -15.91 6.42
C CYS A 65 -15.46 -15.16 6.94
N ASN A 66 -16.44 -15.86 7.52
CA ASN A 66 -17.60 -15.21 8.12
C ASN A 66 -17.21 -14.27 9.28
N TYR A 67 -16.23 -14.68 10.11
CA TYR A 67 -15.68 -13.80 11.14
C TYR A 67 -15.04 -12.54 10.56
N LEU A 68 -14.27 -12.64 9.48
CA LEU A 68 -13.61 -11.50 8.82
C LEU A 68 -14.58 -10.60 8.04
N GLN A 69 -15.85 -10.97 7.86
CA GLN A 69 -16.86 -10.10 7.26
C GLN A 69 -17.47 -9.10 8.25
N ARG A 70 -17.25 -9.28 9.56
CA ARG A 70 -17.77 -8.38 10.61
C ARG A 70 -17.44 -6.92 10.31
N ASP A 71 -18.33 -6.04 10.73
CA ASP A 71 -18.23 -4.62 10.42
C ASP A 71 -16.95 -3.98 10.99
N ALA A 72 -16.47 -2.96 10.28
CA ALA A 72 -15.35 -2.17 10.73
C ALA A 72 -15.73 -1.39 12.00
N ILE A 73 -14.79 -1.27 12.94
CA ILE A 73 -14.92 -0.34 14.06
C ILE A 73 -14.37 0.99 13.58
N PHE A 74 -15.27 1.91 13.24
CA PHE A 74 -14.91 3.20 12.68
C PHE A 74 -14.27 4.14 13.71
N PRO A 75 -13.24 4.92 13.33
CA PRO A 75 -12.78 6.03 14.14
C PRO A 75 -13.83 7.15 14.16
N SER A 76 -13.75 8.02 15.16
CA SER A 76 -14.60 9.21 15.22
C SER A 76 -14.46 10.02 13.92
N PRO A 77 -15.56 10.44 13.27
CA PRO A 77 -15.50 11.21 12.03
C PRO A 77 -15.03 12.66 12.22
N GLY A 78 -14.63 13.04 13.43
CA GLY A 78 -14.30 14.42 13.78
C GLY A 78 -15.56 15.27 13.98
N ASP A 79 -15.36 16.54 14.31
CA ASP A 79 -16.46 17.51 14.33
C ASP A 79 -16.83 18.01 12.92
N ARG A 80 -17.89 18.81 12.81
CA ARG A 80 -18.37 19.34 11.53
C ARG A 80 -17.34 20.23 10.84
N GLU A 81 -16.54 20.99 11.59
CA GLU A 81 -15.53 21.88 11.01
C GLU A 81 -14.34 21.08 10.47
N GLU A 82 -13.91 20.03 11.18
CA GLU A 82 -12.91 19.08 10.71
C GLU A 82 -13.36 18.39 9.41
N ARG A 83 -14.62 17.91 9.35
CA ARG A 83 -15.20 17.31 8.13
C ARG A 83 -15.27 18.30 6.99
N LYS A 84 -15.78 19.51 7.23
CA LYS A 84 -15.90 20.57 6.21
C LYS A 84 -14.54 20.94 5.63
N LYS A 85 -13.51 21.03 6.48
CA LYS A 85 -12.13 21.25 6.05
C LYS A 85 -11.61 20.10 5.18
N LEU A 86 -11.86 18.85 5.56
CA LEU A 86 -11.45 17.68 4.78
C LEU A 86 -12.15 17.63 3.41
N VAL A 87 -13.46 17.86 3.37
CA VAL A 87 -14.24 17.94 2.12
C VAL A 87 -13.69 19.05 1.22
N SER A 88 -13.45 20.24 1.78
CA SER A 88 -12.90 21.36 1.03
C SER A 88 -11.52 21.03 0.43
N LEU A 89 -10.62 20.39 1.17
CA LEU A 89 -9.32 19.96 0.65
C LEU A 89 -9.45 18.94 -0.48
N CYS A 90 -10.36 17.96 -0.35
CA CYS A 90 -10.63 16.98 -1.39
C CYS A 90 -11.14 17.66 -2.67
N HIS A 91 -12.11 18.55 -2.52
CA HIS A 91 -12.73 19.26 -3.63
C HIS A 91 -11.80 20.28 -4.29
N GLN A 92 -10.93 20.96 -3.54
CA GLN A 92 -9.90 21.85 -4.09
C GLN A 92 -8.86 21.10 -4.93
N ASN A 93 -8.63 19.83 -4.64
CA ASN A 93 -7.70 18.96 -5.35
C ASN A 93 -8.44 17.91 -6.17
N LEU A 94 -9.56 18.31 -6.78
CA LEU A 94 -10.42 17.46 -7.61
C LEU A 94 -10.26 17.83 -9.09
N PRO A 95 -9.47 17.09 -9.88
CA PRO A 95 -9.17 17.50 -11.24
C PRO A 95 -10.35 17.37 -12.21
N ASN A 96 -11.20 16.35 -12.02
CA ASN A 96 -12.37 16.11 -12.85
C ASN A 96 -13.53 15.56 -12.01
N PRO A 97 -14.51 16.41 -11.63
CA PRO A 97 -15.62 16.00 -10.77
C PRO A 97 -16.51 14.91 -11.38
N GLU A 98 -16.72 14.90 -12.70
CA GLU A 98 -17.55 13.87 -13.35
C GLU A 98 -16.88 12.50 -13.32
N ASN A 99 -15.61 12.43 -13.71
CA ASN A 99 -14.84 11.19 -13.68
C ASN A 99 -14.63 10.71 -12.24
N TYR A 100 -14.49 11.61 -11.28
CA TYR A 100 -14.43 11.27 -9.87
C TYR A 100 -15.68 10.53 -9.41
N LEU A 101 -16.87 11.05 -9.73
CA LEU A 101 -18.13 10.36 -9.42
C LEU A 101 -18.21 9.03 -10.18
N ARG A 102 -18.00 9.01 -11.49
CA ARG A 102 -18.05 7.75 -12.27
C ARG A 102 -17.17 6.68 -11.66
N GLN A 103 -15.93 6.98 -11.31
CA GLN A 103 -14.98 6.01 -10.77
C GLN A 103 -15.33 5.55 -9.34
N TRP A 104 -15.77 6.46 -8.45
CA TRP A 104 -16.26 6.06 -7.13
C TRP A 104 -17.55 5.22 -7.20
N PHE A 105 -18.32 5.36 -8.28
CA PHE A 105 -19.48 4.53 -8.61
C PHE A 105 -19.18 3.44 -9.64
N LEU A 106 -17.94 2.92 -9.67
CA LEU A 106 -17.54 1.74 -10.45
C LEU A 106 -17.77 1.83 -11.97
N GLY A 107 -17.68 3.04 -12.53
CA GLY A 107 -17.89 3.33 -13.94
C GLY A 107 -19.35 3.54 -14.33
N ALA A 108 -20.25 3.75 -13.36
CA ALA A 108 -21.66 4.02 -13.61
C ALA A 108 -21.89 5.26 -14.51
N ASP A 109 -22.98 5.22 -15.27
CA ASP A 109 -23.49 6.38 -15.98
C ASP A 109 -23.89 7.48 -15.00
N LEU A 110 -23.53 8.74 -15.30
CA LEU A 110 -23.81 9.89 -14.44
C LEU A 110 -25.31 10.11 -14.19
N ARG A 111 -26.18 9.62 -15.09
CA ARG A 111 -27.65 9.69 -14.94
C ARG A 111 -28.18 8.75 -13.86
N GLU A 112 -27.46 7.65 -13.61
CA GLU A 112 -27.78 6.71 -12.53
C GLU A 112 -27.25 7.19 -11.17
N ILE A 113 -26.28 8.12 -11.15
CA ILE A 113 -25.72 8.68 -9.92
C ILE A 113 -26.60 9.86 -9.49
N LYS A 114 -27.57 9.58 -8.61
CA LYS A 114 -28.53 10.58 -8.09
C LYS A 114 -28.16 11.03 -6.67
N ARG A 115 -28.79 12.10 -6.17
CA ARG A 115 -28.43 12.73 -4.89
C ARG A 115 -28.37 11.73 -3.72
N GLU A 116 -29.30 10.78 -3.65
CA GLU A 116 -29.31 9.79 -2.56
C GLU A 116 -28.13 8.82 -2.63
N ASN A 117 -27.66 8.47 -3.84
CA ASN A 117 -26.45 7.67 -4.00
C ASN A 117 -25.20 8.44 -3.54
N VAL A 118 -25.15 9.75 -3.82
CA VAL A 118 -24.05 10.63 -3.39
C VAL A 118 -24.07 10.84 -1.87
N LYS A 119 -25.24 10.91 -1.22
CA LYS A 119 -25.34 10.90 0.24
C LYS A 119 -24.75 9.63 0.84
N ASP A 120 -25.05 8.45 0.29
CA ASP A 120 -24.46 7.18 0.75
C ASP A 120 -22.92 7.20 0.63
N PHE A 121 -22.39 7.82 -0.42
CA PHE A 121 -20.94 7.99 -0.62
C PHE A 121 -20.33 8.93 0.44
N ILE A 122 -20.92 10.11 0.65
CA ILE A 122 -20.41 11.11 1.59
C ILE A 122 -20.50 10.60 3.04
N LEU A 123 -21.59 9.90 3.40
CA LEU A 123 -21.74 9.27 4.71
C LEU A 123 -20.60 8.29 5.01
N TRP A 124 -20.27 7.42 4.05
CA TRP A 124 -19.13 6.53 4.22
C TRP A 124 -17.80 7.30 4.26
N ALA A 125 -17.59 8.20 3.29
CA ALA A 125 -16.31 8.84 3.07
C ALA A 125 -15.91 9.79 4.21
N PHE A 126 -16.86 10.58 4.73
CA PHE A 126 -16.57 11.67 5.67
C PHE A 126 -17.23 11.51 7.04
N PHE A 127 -18.29 10.70 7.16
CA PHE A 127 -18.96 10.44 8.45
C PHE A 127 -18.62 9.07 9.04
N ASN A 128 -17.80 8.27 8.35
CA ASN A 128 -17.39 6.95 8.80
C ASN A 128 -18.59 6.04 9.16
N ARG A 129 -19.71 6.14 8.42
CA ARG A 129 -20.89 5.31 8.68
C ARG A 129 -21.69 5.04 7.42
N GLY A 130 -22.49 3.97 7.46
CA GLY A 130 -23.58 3.74 6.51
C GLY A 130 -24.93 4.10 7.10
N GLY A 131 -25.99 3.79 6.37
CA GLY A 131 -27.38 3.97 6.84
C GLY A 131 -28.01 5.27 6.36
N HIS A 132 -29.06 5.71 7.05
CA HIS A 132 -29.82 6.89 6.66
C HIS A 132 -29.11 8.20 7.08
N PRO A 133 -29.29 9.29 6.30
CA PRO A 133 -28.80 10.62 6.64
C PRO A 133 -29.20 11.11 8.03
N ASP A 134 -30.44 10.88 8.44
CA ASP A 134 -31.01 11.32 9.72
C ASP A 134 -30.70 12.80 10.02
N SER A 135 -30.07 13.10 11.16
CA SER A 135 -29.69 14.47 11.56
C SER A 135 -28.62 15.11 10.68
N ASP A 136 -27.90 14.32 9.87
CA ASP A 136 -26.78 14.81 9.06
C ASP A 136 -27.23 15.31 7.67
N ASP A 137 -28.52 15.20 7.32
CA ASP A 137 -29.01 15.50 5.96
C ASP A 137 -28.70 16.92 5.50
N GLU A 138 -28.80 17.91 6.38
CA GLU A 138 -28.45 19.30 6.09
C GLU A 138 -26.97 19.44 5.71
N GLU A 139 -26.06 18.86 6.51
CA GLU A 139 -24.61 18.91 6.25
C GLU A 139 -24.24 18.13 4.97
N LEU A 140 -24.88 16.98 4.72
CA LEU A 140 -24.69 16.22 3.49
C LEU A 140 -25.12 17.03 2.25
N ASN A 141 -26.26 17.73 2.33
CA ASN A 141 -26.73 18.58 1.24
C ASN A 141 -25.77 19.74 0.97
N GLU A 142 -25.16 20.34 2.00
CA GLU A 142 -24.11 21.36 1.82
C GLU A 142 -22.91 20.82 1.03
N TYR A 143 -22.44 19.62 1.34
CA TYR A 143 -21.32 19.00 0.61
C TYR A 143 -21.68 18.62 -0.83
N ILE A 144 -22.92 18.18 -1.07
CA ILE A 144 -23.43 17.91 -2.42
C ILE A 144 -23.53 19.22 -3.21
N ASP A 145 -23.98 20.30 -2.59
CA ASP A 145 -24.13 21.59 -3.26
C ASP A 145 -22.76 22.15 -3.68
N ASP A 146 -21.71 21.99 -2.85
CA ASP A 146 -20.33 22.33 -3.26
C ASP A 146 -19.83 21.48 -4.45
N LEU A 147 -20.17 20.19 -4.45
CA LEU A 147 -19.86 19.31 -5.58
C LEU A 147 -20.62 19.71 -6.86
N GLU A 148 -21.91 20.08 -6.76
CA GLU A 148 -22.73 20.55 -7.88
C GLU A 148 -22.21 21.86 -8.46
N MET A 149 -21.73 22.79 -7.62
CA MET A 149 -21.07 24.03 -8.07
C MET A 149 -19.85 23.70 -8.97
N ARG A 150 -19.08 22.68 -8.60
CA ARG A 150 -17.88 22.25 -9.36
C ARG A 150 -18.21 21.44 -10.60
N LEU A 151 -19.29 20.67 -10.57
CA LEU A 151 -19.83 19.98 -11.74
C LEU A 151 -20.42 20.95 -12.76
N GLY A 152 -20.78 22.18 -12.36
CA GLY A 152 -21.49 23.13 -13.20
C GLY A 152 -22.94 22.71 -13.52
N ARG A 153 -23.45 21.69 -12.82
CA ARG A 153 -24.82 21.17 -12.98
C ARG A 153 -25.35 20.59 -11.67
N ARG A 154 -26.66 20.57 -11.54
CA ARG A 154 -27.36 19.89 -10.43
C ARG A 154 -27.37 18.38 -10.67
N ILE A 155 -27.23 17.62 -9.59
CA ILE A 155 -27.38 16.16 -9.59
C ILE A 155 -28.88 15.87 -9.48
N GLU A 156 -29.36 14.90 -10.27
CA GLU A 156 -30.77 14.55 -10.29
C GLU A 156 -31.25 14.07 -8.91
N LYS A 157 -32.49 14.46 -8.56
CA LYS A 157 -33.14 14.03 -7.32
C LYS A 157 -33.51 12.55 -7.39
N GLY A 158 -33.55 11.91 -6.23
CA GLY A 158 -33.94 10.51 -6.08
C GLY A 158 -32.73 9.58 -5.96
N ARG A 159 -32.96 8.29 -6.23
CA ARG A 159 -32.00 7.20 -6.09
C ARG A 159 -31.94 6.43 -7.41
N GLY A 160 -30.75 6.27 -7.98
CA GLY A 160 -30.52 5.40 -9.13
C GLY A 160 -30.04 4.01 -8.70
N ASN A 161 -29.91 3.09 -9.65
CA ASN A 161 -29.62 1.68 -9.40
C ASN A 161 -28.11 1.37 -9.33
N VAL A 162 -27.37 2.20 -8.58
CA VAL A 162 -25.91 2.10 -8.44
C VAL A 162 -25.51 2.30 -6.99
N SER A 163 -24.35 1.74 -6.62
CA SER A 163 -23.79 1.88 -5.27
C SER A 163 -22.36 2.37 -5.34
N PRO A 164 -21.94 3.27 -4.43
CA PRO A 164 -20.56 3.70 -4.39
C PRO A 164 -19.68 2.59 -3.84
N LEU A 165 -18.40 2.63 -4.21
CA LEU A 165 -17.33 1.89 -3.56
C LEU A 165 -17.18 2.38 -2.12
N ARG A 166 -17.37 1.50 -1.14
CA ARG A 166 -17.24 1.82 0.30
C ARG A 166 -16.38 0.76 0.97
N LEU A 167 -15.06 0.95 0.97
CA LEU A 167 -14.09 -0.06 1.39
C LEU A 167 -14.41 -0.71 2.74
N ASN A 168 -14.82 0.10 3.71
CA ASN A 168 -15.04 -0.32 5.09
C ASN A 168 -16.42 -0.94 5.37
N LEU A 169 -17.36 -0.80 4.44
CA LEU A 169 -18.74 -1.28 4.57
C LEU A 169 -19.05 -2.41 3.59
N ASP A 170 -18.46 -2.37 2.39
CA ASP A 170 -18.64 -3.41 1.40
C ASP A 170 -18.08 -4.75 1.89
N ARG A 171 -18.56 -5.82 1.25
CA ARG A 171 -18.06 -7.18 1.48
C ARG A 171 -16.55 -7.24 1.23
N VAL A 172 -15.82 -7.89 2.15
CA VAL A 172 -14.39 -8.13 1.97
C VAL A 172 -14.20 -9.30 1.01
N ASN A 173 -13.64 -9.02 -0.17
CA ASN A 173 -13.32 -10.06 -1.15
C ASN A 173 -12.03 -10.77 -0.76
N MET A 174 -12.12 -12.08 -0.53
CA MET A 174 -11.02 -12.92 -0.04
C MET A 174 -11.05 -14.27 -0.74
N LEU A 175 -9.88 -14.86 -0.92
CA LEU A 175 -9.73 -16.23 -1.39
C LEU A 175 -9.04 -17.07 -0.31
N HIS A 176 -9.42 -18.34 -0.22
CA HIS A 176 -8.66 -19.32 0.56
C HIS A 176 -7.21 -19.38 0.07
N ARG A 177 -6.28 -19.56 1.00
CA ARG A 177 -4.86 -19.82 0.74
C ARG A 177 -4.48 -21.14 1.40
N SER A 178 -3.89 -22.06 0.63
CA SER A 178 -3.54 -23.39 1.11
C SER A 178 -2.48 -23.38 2.20
N ILE A 179 -2.37 -24.48 2.97
CA ILE A 179 -1.25 -24.70 3.89
C ILE A 179 0.07 -24.66 3.10
N LEU A 180 0.09 -25.19 1.88
CA LEU A 180 1.25 -25.10 1.00
C LEU A 180 1.69 -23.64 0.77
N TRP A 181 0.76 -22.73 0.44
CA TRP A 181 1.07 -21.32 0.24
C TRP A 181 1.63 -20.68 1.52
N TYR A 182 0.98 -20.89 2.66
CA TYR A 182 1.49 -20.37 3.92
C TYR A 182 2.83 -21.01 4.31
N GLY A 183 3.09 -22.26 3.91
CA GLY A 183 4.41 -22.89 4.00
C GLY A 183 5.47 -22.12 3.23
N CYS A 184 5.18 -21.72 1.98
CA CYS A 184 6.06 -20.86 1.19
C CYS A 184 6.31 -19.51 1.88
N VAL A 185 5.26 -18.87 2.42
CA VAL A 185 5.40 -17.60 3.18
C VAL A 185 6.31 -17.79 4.41
N GLY A 186 6.14 -18.88 5.14
CA GLY A 186 6.95 -19.20 6.32
C GLY A 186 8.42 -19.46 5.95
N PHE A 187 8.66 -20.14 4.83
CA PHE A 187 10.00 -20.39 4.32
C PHE A 187 10.70 -19.09 3.87
N VAL A 188 10.00 -18.21 3.12
CA VAL A 188 10.54 -16.92 2.69
C VAL A 188 10.88 -16.02 3.89
N ASP A 189 10.07 -16.04 4.94
CA ASP A 189 10.34 -15.34 6.20
C ASP A 189 11.56 -15.90 6.93
N PHE A 190 11.74 -17.22 6.93
CA PHE A 190 12.96 -17.84 7.45
C PHE A 190 14.21 -17.40 6.67
N ILE A 191 14.15 -17.40 5.33
CA ILE A 191 15.24 -16.89 4.49
C ILE A 191 15.52 -15.40 4.78
N THR A 192 14.47 -14.59 4.93
CA THR A 192 14.59 -13.18 5.31
C THR A 192 15.32 -13.03 6.63
N TYR A 193 14.97 -13.85 7.63
CA TYR A 193 15.64 -13.85 8.91
C TYR A 193 17.14 -14.15 8.76
N CYS A 194 17.49 -15.23 8.05
CA CYS A 194 18.89 -15.58 7.81
C CYS A 194 19.67 -14.44 7.13
N ILE A 195 19.10 -13.83 6.09
CA ILE A 195 19.75 -12.72 5.35
C ILE A 195 19.94 -11.51 6.26
N MET A 196 18.89 -11.09 6.98
CA MET A 196 18.94 -9.92 7.85
C MET A 196 19.92 -10.11 9.02
N SER A 197 19.89 -11.28 9.67
CA SER A 197 20.84 -11.62 10.73
C SER A 197 22.28 -11.70 10.23
N TYR A 198 22.52 -12.32 9.08
CA TYR A 198 23.85 -12.35 8.45
C TYR A 198 24.37 -10.93 8.16
N HIS A 199 23.48 -10.00 7.82
CA HIS A 199 23.81 -8.61 7.59
C HIS A 199 23.80 -7.72 8.85
N GLY A 200 23.77 -8.30 10.05
CA GLY A 200 23.97 -7.58 11.31
C GLY A 200 22.71 -6.88 11.83
N PHE A 201 21.54 -7.23 11.31
CA PHE A 201 20.28 -6.77 11.85
C PHE A 201 19.80 -7.71 12.96
N ASN A 202 19.42 -7.11 14.09
CA ASN A 202 18.97 -7.81 15.27
C ASN A 202 17.43 -7.87 15.29
N PHE A 203 16.86 -9.07 15.34
CA PHE A 203 15.41 -9.24 15.37
C PHE A 203 14.83 -9.06 16.78
N HIS A 204 13.94 -8.08 16.94
CA HIS A 204 13.16 -7.84 18.16
C HIS A 204 11.75 -8.40 17.99
N ARG A 205 11.47 -9.50 18.71
CA ARG A 205 10.21 -10.23 18.58
C ARG A 205 9.06 -9.59 19.39
N ILE A 206 7.84 -9.90 18.96
CA ILE A 206 6.61 -9.69 19.74
C ILE A 206 6.53 -10.64 20.95
N VAL A 207 5.48 -10.48 21.76
CA VAL A 207 5.23 -11.37 22.91
C VAL A 207 5.01 -12.82 22.48
N SER A 208 5.58 -13.77 23.22
CA SER A 208 5.61 -15.20 22.86
C SER A 208 4.21 -15.82 22.74
N SER A 209 3.23 -15.33 23.50
CA SER A 209 1.84 -15.79 23.44
C SER A 209 1.17 -15.57 22.08
N ARG A 210 1.67 -14.63 21.27
CA ARG A 210 1.18 -14.39 19.90
C ARG A 210 1.68 -15.41 18.87
N PHE A 211 2.55 -16.34 19.27
CA PHE A 211 3.01 -17.43 18.40
C PHE A 211 1.83 -18.20 17.79
N PHE A 212 0.84 -18.58 18.61
CA PHE A 212 -0.32 -19.37 18.16
C PHE A 212 -1.37 -18.56 17.41
N THR A 213 -1.28 -17.22 17.42
CA THR A 213 -2.21 -16.35 16.70
C THR A 213 -1.67 -15.90 15.34
N ASN A 214 -0.47 -16.33 14.97
CA ASN A 214 0.20 -15.91 13.74
C ASN A 214 0.53 -17.14 12.89
N PHE A 215 -0.12 -17.28 11.75
CA PHE A 215 0.10 -18.37 10.80
C PHE A 215 0.60 -17.82 9.45
N PRO A 216 1.66 -18.40 8.86
CA PRO A 216 2.44 -19.55 9.34
C PRO A 216 3.18 -19.23 10.64
N PHE A 217 3.28 -20.24 11.51
CA PHE A 217 3.96 -20.09 12.79
C PHE A 217 5.39 -19.62 12.60
N ARG A 218 5.83 -18.69 13.45
CA ARG A 218 7.19 -18.11 13.41
C ARG A 218 7.98 -18.60 14.63
N PRO A 219 8.80 -19.67 14.52
CA PRO A 219 9.62 -20.17 15.62
C PRO A 219 10.48 -19.07 16.28
N LEU A 220 10.87 -18.07 15.51
CA LEU A 220 11.62 -16.88 15.95
C LEU A 220 10.90 -16.07 17.05
N THR A 221 9.57 -16.13 17.11
CA THR A 221 8.77 -15.53 18.20
C THR A 221 9.00 -16.22 19.56
N LEU A 222 9.48 -17.46 19.55
CA LEU A 222 9.83 -18.20 20.77
C LEU A 222 11.35 -18.16 21.02
N LEU A 223 12.14 -18.28 19.95
CA LEU A 223 13.59 -18.47 20.04
C LEU A 223 14.41 -17.17 20.16
N SER A 224 13.90 -16.03 19.68
CA SER A 224 14.65 -14.76 19.77
C SER A 224 14.71 -14.25 21.20
N THR A 225 15.91 -13.85 21.63
CA THR A 225 16.16 -13.29 22.96
C THR A 225 15.72 -11.84 23.10
N ARG A 226 15.78 -11.07 22.01
CA ARG A 226 15.46 -9.64 22.02
C ARG A 226 13.97 -9.41 21.87
N LYS A 227 13.41 -8.62 22.77
CA LYS A 227 11.98 -8.32 22.83
C LYS A 227 11.71 -6.91 22.32
N SER A 228 10.60 -6.75 21.61
CA SER A 228 10.03 -5.43 21.32
C SER A 228 9.47 -4.81 22.60
N PRO A 229 9.61 -3.48 22.83
CA PRO A 229 8.96 -2.82 23.96
C PRO A 229 7.43 -2.85 23.85
N VAL A 230 6.90 -3.10 22.65
CA VAL A 230 5.46 -3.20 22.38
C VAL A 230 5.01 -4.61 22.04
N LYS A 231 3.73 -4.90 22.30
CA LYS A 231 3.21 -6.27 22.29
C LYS A 231 3.00 -6.86 20.89
N SER A 232 2.69 -6.03 19.88
CA SER A 232 2.21 -6.49 18.57
C SER A 232 3.12 -6.12 17.39
N THR A 233 4.12 -5.27 17.56
CA THR A 233 5.02 -4.85 16.48
C THR A 233 6.41 -5.45 16.66
N ALA A 234 6.83 -6.29 15.71
CA ALA A 234 8.21 -6.75 15.59
C ALA A 234 9.01 -5.78 14.72
N TYR A 235 10.33 -5.77 14.91
CA TYR A 235 11.22 -4.99 14.07
C TYR A 235 12.63 -5.59 14.05
N TRP A 236 13.38 -5.18 13.05
CA TRP A 236 14.81 -5.42 12.94
C TRP A 236 15.56 -4.14 13.26
N TYR A 237 16.65 -4.26 14.01
CA TYR A 237 17.46 -3.11 14.39
C TYR A 237 18.93 -3.38 14.14
N ARG A 238 19.56 -2.50 13.37
CA ARG A 238 20.99 -2.33 13.33
C ARG A 238 21.37 -1.18 14.26
N GLU A 239 22.29 -1.41 15.17
CA GLU A 239 22.72 -0.43 16.17
C GLU A 239 23.24 0.89 15.56
N HIS A 240 22.94 2.01 16.19
CA HIS A 240 23.47 3.32 15.85
C HIS A 240 24.60 3.72 16.79
N LYS A 241 25.68 4.25 16.23
CA LYS A 241 26.83 4.79 16.99
C LYS A 241 27.22 6.20 16.57
N SER A 242 26.90 6.57 15.32
CA SER A 242 27.28 7.86 14.76
C SER A 242 26.75 9.03 15.58
N LYS A 243 27.58 10.04 15.79
CA LYS A 243 27.18 11.29 16.45
C LYS A 243 26.73 12.36 15.45
N ASN A 244 27.15 12.20 14.19
CA ASN A 244 27.01 13.20 13.13
C ASN A 244 26.02 12.78 12.05
N LYS A 245 25.39 11.60 12.19
CA LYS A 245 24.39 11.11 11.26
C LYS A 245 23.11 10.74 11.99
N ASN A 246 21.98 10.84 11.31
CA ASN A 246 20.69 10.43 11.85
C ASN A 246 20.38 8.96 11.54
N PRO A 247 19.81 8.23 12.50
CA PRO A 247 19.30 6.88 12.28
C PRO A 247 18.13 6.86 11.29
N ILE A 248 17.93 5.69 10.66
CA ILE A 248 16.93 5.47 9.62
C ILE A 248 15.80 4.58 10.15
N VAL A 249 14.56 4.90 9.79
CA VAL A 249 13.39 4.05 10.03
C VAL A 249 12.79 3.63 8.69
N PHE A 250 12.88 2.34 8.36
CA PHE A 250 12.33 1.73 7.16
C PHE A 250 10.99 1.04 7.43
N ILE A 251 9.97 1.33 6.61
CA ILE A 251 8.62 0.76 6.71
C ILE A 251 8.19 0.19 5.35
N HIS A 252 7.91 -1.11 5.31
CA HIS A 252 7.63 -1.83 4.06
C HIS A 252 6.16 -1.72 3.59
N GLY A 253 5.94 -2.02 2.32
CA GLY A 253 4.61 -2.14 1.70
C GLY A 253 4.00 -3.53 1.80
N ILE A 254 2.79 -3.70 1.26
CA ILE A 254 2.07 -4.99 1.20
C ILE A 254 2.90 -6.02 0.43
N GLY A 255 2.93 -7.27 0.89
CA GLY A 255 3.61 -8.37 0.19
C GLY A 255 3.98 -9.51 1.11
N ILE A 256 5.19 -10.06 0.97
CA ILE A 256 5.69 -11.21 1.74
C ILE A 256 6.66 -10.78 2.87
N GLY A 257 6.35 -9.67 3.52
CA GLY A 257 7.20 -9.07 4.57
C GLY A 257 8.44 -8.38 4.01
N LEU A 258 9.57 -8.46 4.74
CA LEU A 258 10.79 -7.72 4.42
C LEU A 258 11.65 -8.34 3.30
N TYR A 259 11.33 -9.56 2.85
CA TYR A 259 12.12 -10.27 1.83
C TYR A 259 12.49 -9.42 0.60
N PRO A 260 11.55 -8.71 -0.05
CA PRO A 260 11.85 -7.94 -1.27
C PRO A 260 12.86 -6.80 -1.03
N TYR A 261 13.00 -6.36 0.22
CA TYR A 261 13.84 -5.22 0.59
C TYR A 261 15.19 -5.64 1.15
N THR A 262 15.46 -6.93 1.33
CA THR A 262 16.72 -7.44 1.89
C THR A 262 17.95 -6.98 1.11
N SER A 263 17.88 -7.01 -0.23
CA SER A 263 18.96 -6.51 -1.09
C SER A 263 19.17 -5.01 -0.93
N PHE A 264 18.08 -4.24 -0.84
CA PHE A 264 18.13 -2.80 -0.62
C PHE A 264 18.74 -2.45 0.75
N LEU A 265 18.29 -3.09 1.82
CA LEU A 265 18.78 -2.86 3.19
C LEU A 265 20.25 -3.28 3.35
N LYS A 266 20.66 -4.38 2.72
CA LYS A 266 22.07 -4.81 2.65
C LYS A 266 22.94 -3.76 1.95
N GLU A 267 22.50 -3.28 0.79
CA GLU A 267 23.25 -2.29 0.01
C GLU A 267 23.29 -0.94 0.75
N LEU A 268 22.19 -0.52 1.38
CA LEU A 268 22.11 0.70 2.18
C LEU A 268 23.06 0.67 3.37
N ARG A 269 23.08 -0.45 4.10
CA ARG A 269 24.10 -0.68 5.13
C ARG A 269 25.51 -0.53 4.55
N SER A 270 25.79 -1.21 3.44
CA SER A 270 27.14 -1.24 2.86
C SER A 270 27.61 0.15 2.42
N ASP A 271 26.72 0.97 1.85
CA ASP A 271 27.03 2.34 1.43
C ASP A 271 27.21 3.28 2.63
N LEU A 272 26.44 3.09 3.71
CA LEU A 272 26.62 3.82 4.97
C LEU A 272 27.93 3.44 5.68
N ASP A 273 28.39 2.21 5.48
CA ASP A 273 29.65 1.70 6.03
C ASP A 273 30.86 2.07 5.15
N PHE A 274 30.63 2.50 3.91
CA PHE A 274 31.69 2.82 2.97
C PHE A 274 32.46 4.07 3.42
N GLY A 275 33.75 3.91 3.70
CA GLY A 275 34.61 4.99 4.19
C GLY A 275 34.53 5.22 5.70
N LEU A 276 33.94 4.31 6.49
CA LEU A 276 34.10 4.30 7.94
C LEU A 276 35.56 4.00 8.29
N TYR A 277 36.33 5.05 8.61
CA TYR A 277 37.62 4.92 9.30
C TYR A 277 37.43 4.75 10.81
N ASP A 278 36.26 5.18 11.32
CA ASP A 278 35.87 5.13 12.72
C ASP A 278 34.70 4.14 12.93
N PRO A 279 34.88 3.08 13.73
CA PRO A 279 33.80 2.16 14.14
C PRO A 279 32.60 2.86 14.82
N ASP A 280 32.80 4.05 15.37
CA ASP A 280 31.77 4.84 16.04
C ASP A 280 30.91 5.66 15.07
N ASP A 281 31.17 5.67 13.75
CA ASP A 281 30.35 6.39 12.76
C ASP A 281 29.25 5.51 12.11
N GLN A 282 28.94 4.38 12.74
CA GLN A 282 27.89 3.45 12.29
C GLN A 282 26.48 4.07 12.35
N VAL A 283 25.75 4.09 11.21
CA VAL A 283 24.35 4.51 11.17
C VAL A 283 23.40 3.34 11.46
N GLY A 284 22.60 3.49 12.50
CA GLY A 284 21.54 2.54 12.84
C GLY A 284 20.32 2.61 11.93
N ILE A 285 19.70 1.46 11.75
CA ILE A 285 18.58 1.25 10.83
C ILE A 285 17.53 0.38 11.52
N PHE A 286 16.31 0.91 11.64
CA PHE A 286 15.13 0.12 11.96
C PHE A 286 14.48 -0.37 10.68
N ALA A 287 14.07 -1.63 10.63
CA ALA A 287 13.11 -2.11 9.64
C ALA A 287 11.89 -2.67 10.38
N ILE A 288 10.79 -1.93 10.32
CA ILE A 288 9.55 -2.23 11.03
C ILE A 288 8.79 -3.33 10.28
N GLU A 289 8.38 -4.38 10.98
CA GLU A 289 7.55 -5.45 10.38
C GLU A 289 6.06 -5.19 10.63
N ASN A 290 5.29 -5.10 9.55
CA ASN A 290 3.84 -5.09 9.60
C ASN A 290 3.27 -6.44 9.11
N LEU A 291 2.95 -7.32 10.06
CA LEU A 291 2.50 -8.68 9.74
C LEU A 291 1.10 -8.72 9.12
N HIS A 292 0.26 -7.71 9.39
CA HIS A 292 -1.13 -7.66 8.90
C HIS A 292 -1.20 -7.47 7.37
N ILE A 293 -0.12 -6.98 6.77
CA ILE A 293 0.02 -6.80 5.32
C ILE A 293 1.03 -7.75 4.66
N SER A 294 1.45 -8.80 5.38
CA SER A 294 2.57 -9.67 4.98
C SER A 294 2.14 -11.07 4.49
N SER A 295 0.93 -11.21 3.93
CA SER A 295 0.32 -12.47 3.47
C SER A 295 0.21 -13.55 4.55
N ARG A 296 -0.39 -13.20 5.69
CA ARG A 296 -0.48 -14.04 6.90
C ARG A 296 -1.84 -13.97 7.55
N LEU A 297 -2.18 -15.04 8.27
CA LEU A 297 -3.28 -15.00 9.23
C LEU A 297 -2.71 -14.52 10.57
N THR A 298 -3.26 -13.43 11.07
CA THR A 298 -2.78 -12.81 12.31
C THR A 298 -3.95 -12.14 13.05
N HIS A 299 -3.67 -11.68 14.26
CA HIS A 299 -4.58 -10.84 15.03
C HIS A 299 -4.92 -9.54 14.29
N ALA A 300 -5.97 -8.84 14.76
CA ALA A 300 -6.37 -7.55 14.18
C ALA A 300 -5.21 -6.53 14.23
N PRO A 301 -5.07 -5.67 13.20
CA PRO A 301 -4.07 -4.62 13.17
C PRO A 301 -4.33 -3.57 14.27
N PRO A 302 -3.25 -2.92 14.77
CA PRO A 302 -3.38 -1.82 15.71
C PRO A 302 -4.11 -0.62 15.08
N THR A 303 -4.80 0.15 15.91
CA THR A 303 -5.41 1.43 15.53
C THR A 303 -4.35 2.48 15.17
N SER A 304 -4.75 3.55 14.47
CA SER A 304 -3.86 4.66 14.11
C SER A 304 -3.11 5.28 15.30
N LYS A 305 -3.77 5.37 16.47
CA LYS A 305 -3.16 5.86 17.72
C LYS A 305 -2.13 4.87 18.28
N GLU A 306 -2.45 3.57 18.27
CA GLU A 306 -1.54 2.52 18.70
C GLU A 306 -0.33 2.41 17.78
N ILE A 307 -0.50 2.56 16.46
CA ILE A 307 0.61 2.59 15.50
C ILE A 307 1.61 3.70 15.88
N CYS A 308 1.13 4.93 16.10
CA CYS A 308 2.00 6.04 16.49
C CYS A 308 2.72 5.76 17.81
N SER A 309 1.97 5.32 18.84
CA SER A 309 2.51 4.98 20.16
C SER A 309 3.52 3.83 20.10
N HIS A 310 3.29 2.83 19.24
CA HIS A 310 4.20 1.71 19.07
C HIS A 310 5.52 2.12 18.44
N ILE A 311 5.48 2.93 17.39
CA ILE A 311 6.71 3.44 16.77
C ILE A 311 7.46 4.35 17.75
N GLU A 312 6.77 5.27 18.43
CA GLU A 312 7.36 6.13 19.46
C GLU A 312 8.09 5.29 20.52
N GLN A 313 7.43 4.32 21.13
CA GLN A 313 8.02 3.45 22.16
C GLN A 313 9.19 2.61 21.62
N ILE A 314 9.12 2.13 20.37
CA ILE A 314 10.24 1.42 19.74
C ILE A 314 11.45 2.34 19.62
N LEU A 315 11.28 3.57 19.14
CA LEU A 315 12.39 4.50 18.95
C LEU A 315 12.97 4.98 20.29
N LEU A 316 12.12 5.35 21.25
CA LEU A 316 12.52 5.81 22.58
C LEU A 316 13.17 4.72 23.44
N ASN A 317 12.96 3.44 23.11
CA ASN A 317 13.67 2.34 23.77
C ASN A 317 15.16 2.29 23.39
N HIS A 318 15.55 2.91 22.26
CA HIS A 318 16.93 2.91 21.78
C HIS A 318 17.58 4.29 21.78
N PHE A 319 16.80 5.36 21.81
CA PHE A 319 17.27 6.74 21.66
C PHE A 319 16.60 7.69 22.65
N PRO A 320 17.24 8.81 22.99
CA PRO A 320 16.60 9.87 23.76
C PRO A 320 15.49 10.57 22.95
N PRO A 321 14.55 11.26 23.60
CA PRO A 321 13.38 11.84 22.94
C PRO A 321 13.65 12.95 21.92
N ASP A 322 14.81 13.58 21.98
CA ASP A 322 15.26 14.63 21.07
C ASP A 322 15.91 14.08 19.79
N GLN A 323 16.09 12.76 19.69
CA GLN A 323 16.65 12.14 18.49
C GLN A 323 15.67 12.24 17.30
N GLU A 324 16.13 12.84 16.20
CA GLU A 324 15.40 12.83 14.94
C GLU A 324 15.84 11.70 13.99
N PHE A 325 14.97 11.29 13.09
CA PHE A 325 15.17 10.14 12.21
C PHE A 325 14.89 10.49 10.74
N VAL A 326 15.54 9.75 9.84
CA VAL A 326 15.16 9.71 8.42
C VAL A 326 14.15 8.59 8.22
N PHE A 327 12.93 8.91 7.80
CA PHE A 327 11.89 7.93 7.52
C PHE A 327 11.89 7.54 6.06
N VAL A 328 11.99 6.24 5.79
CA VAL A 328 11.95 5.66 4.44
C VAL A 328 10.78 4.69 4.40
N ALA A 329 9.81 4.93 3.53
CA ALA A 329 8.62 4.10 3.48
C ALA A 329 8.19 3.80 2.05
N HIS A 330 7.72 2.59 1.83
CA HIS A 330 7.25 2.13 0.53
C HIS A 330 5.77 1.76 0.54
N SER A 331 5.02 2.20 -0.48
CA SER A 331 3.65 1.78 -0.73
C SER A 331 2.79 1.94 0.53
N PHE A 332 2.11 0.88 0.99
CA PHE A 332 1.32 0.91 2.23
C PHE A 332 2.09 1.44 3.46
N GLY A 333 3.40 1.21 3.57
CA GLY A 333 4.22 1.74 4.68
C GLY A 333 4.21 3.28 4.75
N THR A 334 3.98 3.97 3.62
CA THR A 334 3.87 5.43 3.59
C THR A 334 2.62 5.94 4.32
N ALA A 335 1.58 5.10 4.46
CA ALA A 335 0.43 5.40 5.31
C ALA A 335 0.84 5.54 6.78
N THR A 336 1.75 4.70 7.27
CA THR A 336 2.29 4.81 8.62
C THR A 336 3.03 6.14 8.80
N VAL A 337 3.84 6.57 7.83
CA VAL A 337 4.53 7.87 7.91
C VAL A 337 3.53 9.03 7.96
N SER A 338 2.44 8.96 7.19
CA SER A 338 1.37 9.98 7.25
C SER A 338 0.77 10.09 8.65
N LEU A 339 0.45 8.96 9.29
CA LEU A 339 -0.08 8.94 10.66
C LEU A 339 0.92 9.56 11.66
N LEU A 340 2.21 9.22 11.54
CA LEU A 340 3.26 9.74 12.41
C LEU A 340 3.46 11.25 12.25
N LEU A 341 3.32 11.79 11.03
CA LEU A 341 3.44 13.23 10.76
C LEU A 341 2.32 14.04 11.42
N LYS A 342 1.09 13.52 11.39
CA LYS A 342 -0.10 14.17 11.95
C LYS A 342 -0.16 14.08 13.47
N ASN A 343 0.56 13.12 14.08
CA ASN A 343 0.58 12.95 15.52
C ASN A 343 1.68 13.82 16.17
N LYS A 344 1.29 14.70 17.10
CA LYS A 344 2.19 15.63 17.80
C LYS A 344 3.36 14.94 18.52
N LYS A 345 3.15 13.73 19.05
CA LYS A 345 4.17 12.96 19.79
C LYS A 345 5.23 12.32 18.90
N THR A 346 4.95 12.14 17.62
CA THR A 346 5.88 11.47 16.69
C THR A 346 6.40 12.40 15.60
N SER A 347 5.69 13.48 15.28
CA SER A 347 6.06 14.42 14.21
C SER A 347 7.45 15.04 14.43
N HIS A 348 7.81 15.35 15.68
CA HIS A 348 9.11 15.93 16.02
C HIS A 348 10.28 14.94 15.86
N LEU A 349 10.02 13.63 15.81
CA LEU A 349 11.04 12.61 15.58
C LEU A 349 11.43 12.50 14.09
N ILE A 350 10.72 13.19 13.18
CA ILE A 350 10.91 13.06 11.73
C ILE A 350 11.69 14.26 11.21
N LYS A 351 12.96 14.07 10.85
CA LYS A 351 13.79 15.10 10.21
C LYS A 351 13.55 15.19 8.71
N SER A 352 13.60 14.04 8.04
CA SER A 352 13.50 13.95 6.58
C SER A 352 12.81 12.67 6.14
N ILE A 353 12.24 12.68 4.94
CA ILE A 353 11.32 11.63 4.48
C ILE A 353 11.69 11.19 3.07
N VAL A 354 11.71 9.88 2.84
CA VAL A 354 11.76 9.27 1.51
C VAL A 354 10.52 8.39 1.34
N LEU A 355 9.57 8.84 0.52
CA LEU A 355 8.36 8.10 0.17
C LEU A 355 8.55 7.42 -1.17
N ILE A 356 8.32 6.11 -1.24
CA ILE A 356 8.52 5.30 -2.43
C ILE A 356 7.17 4.75 -2.86
N ASP A 357 6.73 5.12 -4.06
CA ASP A 357 5.41 4.82 -4.61
C ASP A 357 4.26 5.08 -3.58
N PRO A 358 4.13 6.31 -3.05
CA PRO A 358 3.23 6.60 -1.94
C PRO A 358 1.76 6.48 -2.32
N ILE A 359 1.00 5.74 -1.50
CA ILE A 359 -0.47 5.67 -1.59
C ILE A 359 -1.24 6.84 -0.95
N PRO A 360 -0.75 7.50 0.14
CA PRO A 360 -1.57 8.47 0.86
C PRO A 360 -1.81 9.80 0.14
N ILE A 361 -1.01 10.12 -0.86
CA ILE A 361 -1.08 11.40 -1.58
C ILE A 361 -2.21 11.33 -2.60
N LEU A 362 -3.13 12.30 -2.56
CA LEU A 362 -4.39 12.28 -3.34
C LEU A 362 -5.24 11.02 -3.11
N LEU A 363 -5.17 10.42 -1.92
CA LEU A 363 -5.88 9.17 -1.61
C LEU A 363 -7.42 9.30 -1.65
N HIS A 364 -7.96 10.52 -1.63
CA HIS A 364 -9.39 10.77 -1.86
C HIS A 364 -9.81 10.50 -3.31
N LEU A 365 -8.86 10.45 -4.25
CA LEU A 365 -9.14 10.05 -5.62
C LEU A 365 -9.35 8.53 -5.69
N PRO A 366 -10.24 8.07 -6.59
CA PRO A 366 -10.68 6.68 -6.62
C PRO A 366 -9.61 5.69 -7.09
N ASN A 367 -8.55 6.16 -7.78
CA ASN A 367 -7.57 5.32 -8.47
C ASN A 367 -7.00 4.23 -7.55
N VAL A 368 -6.44 4.58 -6.38
CA VAL A 368 -5.82 3.62 -5.47
C VAL A 368 -6.85 2.60 -4.97
N ALA A 369 -8.00 3.08 -4.50
CA ALA A 369 -9.07 2.22 -3.98
C ALA A 369 -9.59 1.26 -5.06
N TYR A 370 -9.91 1.78 -6.24
CA TYR A 370 -10.43 1.01 -7.36
C TYR A 370 -9.39 0.02 -7.92
N ASN A 371 -8.19 0.51 -8.26
CA ASN A 371 -7.13 -0.30 -8.88
C ASN A 371 -6.67 -1.44 -7.98
N PHE A 372 -6.68 -1.22 -6.67
CA PHE A 372 -6.28 -2.24 -5.71
C PHE A 372 -7.42 -3.20 -5.38
N THR A 373 -8.67 -2.74 -5.21
CA THR A 373 -9.74 -3.55 -4.59
C THR A 373 -10.89 -3.96 -5.52
N ARG A 374 -11.04 -3.34 -6.70
CA ARG A 374 -12.19 -3.56 -7.60
C ARG A 374 -11.82 -3.88 -9.04
N ARG A 375 -10.68 -3.40 -9.54
CA ARG A 375 -10.25 -3.67 -10.92
C ARG A 375 -10.18 -5.18 -11.18
N THR A 376 -10.82 -5.61 -12.26
CA THR A 376 -10.68 -6.96 -12.79
C THR A 376 -9.30 -7.09 -13.45
N PRO A 377 -8.46 -8.06 -13.03
CA PRO A 377 -7.11 -8.20 -13.58
C PRO A 377 -7.15 -8.71 -15.02
N THR A 378 -6.39 -8.06 -15.90
CA THR A 378 -6.26 -8.41 -17.33
C THR A 378 -4.82 -8.70 -17.72
N LYS A 379 -3.85 -8.05 -17.08
CA LYS A 379 -2.41 -8.20 -17.34
C LYS A 379 -1.73 -9.12 -16.33
N ALA A 380 -0.50 -9.51 -16.62
CA ALA A 380 0.27 -10.42 -15.77
C ALA A 380 0.55 -9.82 -14.38
N ASN A 381 1.01 -8.58 -14.32
CA ASN A 381 1.22 -7.83 -13.08
C ASN A 381 -0.07 -7.63 -12.28
N GLU A 382 -1.20 -7.36 -12.96
CA GLU A 382 -2.51 -7.22 -12.33
C GLU A 382 -3.00 -8.55 -11.73
N HIS A 383 -2.83 -9.67 -12.44
CA HIS A 383 -3.13 -11.00 -11.89
C HIS A 383 -2.26 -11.33 -10.67
N GLN A 384 -0.97 -10.96 -10.70
CA GLN A 384 -0.07 -11.11 -9.56
C GLN A 384 -0.58 -10.30 -8.36
N LEU A 385 -0.84 -9.01 -8.53
CA LEU A 385 -1.34 -8.16 -7.44
C LEU A 385 -2.67 -8.68 -6.90
N HIS A 386 -3.60 -9.02 -7.79
CA HIS A 386 -4.93 -9.46 -7.42
C HIS A 386 -4.88 -10.73 -6.56
N TYR A 387 -4.14 -11.76 -6.99
CA TYR A 387 -4.09 -13.02 -6.26
C TYR A 387 -3.18 -12.94 -5.02
N PHE A 388 -1.97 -12.42 -5.12
CA PHE A 388 -0.98 -12.51 -4.03
C PHE A 388 -1.11 -11.40 -2.98
N ALA A 389 -1.71 -10.25 -3.32
CA ALA A 389 -1.89 -9.14 -2.39
C ALA A 389 -3.37 -8.91 -2.05
N ASN A 390 -4.19 -8.51 -3.02
CA ASN A 390 -5.58 -8.10 -2.78
C ASN A 390 -6.41 -9.22 -2.14
N MET A 391 -6.44 -10.41 -2.75
CA MET A 391 -7.34 -11.49 -2.31
C MET A 391 -6.80 -12.30 -1.14
N ASP A 392 -5.65 -11.95 -0.55
CA ASP A 392 -5.13 -12.59 0.67
C ASP A 392 -6.02 -12.21 1.86
N MET A 393 -6.33 -13.19 2.71
CA MET A 393 -7.33 -12.98 3.77
C MET A 393 -6.91 -11.92 4.79
N GLY A 394 -5.64 -11.92 5.20
CA GLY A 394 -5.13 -10.97 6.20
C GLY A 394 -5.03 -9.56 5.63
N ILE A 395 -4.52 -9.44 4.39
CA ILE A 395 -4.40 -8.16 3.70
C ILE A 395 -5.78 -7.58 3.40
N ALA A 396 -6.68 -8.36 2.81
CA ALA A 396 -8.03 -7.93 2.47
C ALA A 396 -8.82 -7.48 3.71
N HIS A 397 -8.73 -8.24 4.82
CA HIS A 397 -9.37 -7.86 6.07
C HIS A 397 -8.77 -6.55 6.63
N THR A 398 -7.45 -6.41 6.59
CA THR A 398 -6.77 -5.17 7.03
C THR A 398 -7.26 -3.96 6.23
N LEU A 399 -7.31 -4.07 4.90
CA LEU A 399 -7.77 -2.98 4.04
C LEU A 399 -9.27 -2.72 4.15
N GLY A 400 -10.07 -3.79 4.23
CA GLY A 400 -11.52 -3.70 4.24
C GLY A 400 -12.12 -3.36 5.61
N ARG A 401 -11.38 -3.49 6.71
CA ARG A 401 -11.94 -3.27 8.07
C ARG A 401 -11.11 -2.36 8.98
N HIS A 402 -9.86 -2.09 8.62
CA HIS A 402 -8.94 -1.34 9.48
C HIS A 402 -8.17 -0.20 8.79
N PHE A 403 -8.32 -0.05 7.48
CA PHE A 403 -7.73 1.06 6.74
C PHE A 403 -8.78 2.16 6.53
N PHE A 404 -8.59 3.30 7.19
CA PHE A 404 -9.46 4.46 7.10
C PHE A 404 -8.75 5.57 6.34
N TRP A 405 -9.21 5.84 5.11
CA TRP A 405 -8.51 6.72 4.17
C TRP A 405 -8.39 8.16 4.71
N ASN A 406 -9.39 8.65 5.46
CA ASN A 406 -9.43 9.98 6.06
C ASN A 406 -8.35 10.19 7.14
N GLU A 407 -8.03 9.16 7.92
CA GLU A 407 -6.89 9.22 8.85
C GLU A 407 -5.56 9.27 8.10
N VAL A 408 -5.47 8.60 6.95
CA VAL A 408 -4.22 8.35 6.22
C VAL A 408 -3.88 9.40 5.17
N VAL A 409 -4.85 10.02 4.50
CA VAL A 409 -4.62 10.95 3.36
C VAL A 409 -3.57 12.01 3.69
N LEU A 410 -2.58 12.19 2.82
CA LEU A 410 -1.41 13.04 3.06
C LEU A 410 -1.41 14.23 2.12
N TRP A 411 -1.48 15.42 2.70
CA TRP A 411 -1.43 16.70 1.99
C TRP A 411 -0.02 17.27 2.03
N LYS A 412 0.41 17.97 0.97
CA LYS A 412 1.76 18.53 0.85
C LYS A 412 2.11 19.48 1.99
N GLU A 413 1.12 20.20 2.52
CA GLU A 413 1.27 21.12 3.66
C GLU A 413 1.64 20.38 4.96
N THR A 414 1.30 19.09 5.07
CA THR A 414 1.60 18.25 6.24
C THR A 414 3.10 18.03 6.41
N PHE A 415 3.89 18.13 5.34
CA PHE A 415 5.34 17.97 5.39
C PHE A 415 6.02 19.13 6.17
N GLY A 416 5.44 20.32 6.14
CA GLY A 416 6.03 21.52 6.74
C GLY A 416 7.33 21.91 6.04
N SER A 417 8.36 22.27 6.82
CA SER A 417 9.69 22.66 6.32
C SER A 417 10.65 21.50 6.11
N ARG A 418 10.18 20.24 6.19
CA ARG A 418 11.04 19.05 6.10
C ARG A 418 11.49 18.81 4.67
N ASN A 419 12.67 18.19 4.55
CA ASN A 419 13.14 17.66 3.28
C ASN A 419 12.45 16.32 2.98
N VAL A 420 11.82 16.24 1.82
CA VAL A 420 11.02 15.12 1.36
C VAL A 420 11.45 14.74 -0.04
N THR A 421 11.75 13.47 -0.27
CA THR A 421 11.88 12.90 -1.61
C THR A 421 10.75 11.93 -1.86
N VAL A 422 10.07 12.08 -3.00
CA VAL A 422 9.02 11.16 -3.46
C VAL A 422 9.49 10.44 -4.71
N SER A 423 9.66 9.12 -4.63
CA SER A 423 9.93 8.25 -5.77
C SER A 423 8.62 7.79 -6.40
N LEU A 424 8.48 8.00 -7.70
CA LEU A 424 7.28 7.69 -8.48
C LEU A 424 7.61 6.79 -9.67
N SER A 425 6.91 5.65 -9.74
CA SER A 425 6.98 4.70 -10.86
C SER A 425 6.00 5.11 -11.98
N GLY A 426 6.47 5.34 -13.20
CA GLY A 426 5.66 5.89 -14.28
C GLY A 426 4.60 4.96 -14.86
N GLN A 427 4.78 3.64 -14.70
CA GLN A 427 3.84 2.60 -15.11
C GLN A 427 3.07 2.00 -13.92
N ASP A 428 3.03 2.69 -12.78
CA ASP A 428 2.40 2.22 -11.54
C ASP A 428 0.94 1.80 -11.78
N LEU A 429 0.65 0.53 -11.52
CA LEU A 429 -0.69 -0.04 -11.69
C LEU A 429 -1.67 0.28 -10.55
N ILE A 430 -1.22 0.93 -9.47
CA ILE A 430 -2.01 1.28 -8.27
C ILE A 430 -2.23 2.78 -8.20
N VAL A 431 -1.14 3.56 -8.18
CA VAL A 431 -1.14 5.02 -7.96
C VAL A 431 -1.15 5.76 -9.29
N ASP A 432 -1.94 6.84 -9.38
CA ASP A 432 -1.83 7.80 -10.48
C ASP A 432 -0.62 8.71 -10.25
N THR A 433 0.56 8.22 -10.65
CA THR A 433 1.82 8.88 -10.35
C THR A 433 2.00 10.18 -11.11
N GLU A 434 1.33 10.37 -12.24
CA GLU A 434 1.32 11.66 -12.91
C GLU A 434 0.50 12.70 -12.16
N ALA A 435 -0.70 12.34 -11.67
CA ALA A 435 -1.50 13.23 -10.85
C ALA A 435 -0.76 13.61 -9.56
N VAL A 436 -0.11 12.63 -8.90
CA VAL A 436 0.72 12.87 -7.71
C VAL A 436 1.89 13.79 -8.03
N GLY A 437 2.64 13.53 -9.11
CA GLY A 437 3.78 14.34 -9.50
C GLY A 437 3.41 15.79 -9.80
N ARG A 438 2.30 16.01 -10.51
CA ARG A 438 1.75 17.35 -10.78
C ARG A 438 1.29 18.05 -9.50
N TYR A 439 0.59 17.34 -8.61
CA TYR A 439 0.13 17.90 -7.33
C TYR A 439 1.30 18.34 -6.43
N LEU A 440 2.36 17.54 -6.36
CA LEU A 440 3.55 17.86 -5.57
C LEU A 440 4.39 18.98 -6.18
N SER A 441 4.32 19.15 -7.50
CA SER A 441 5.08 20.18 -8.22
C SER A 441 4.36 21.51 -8.34
N SER A 442 3.06 21.56 -8.03
CA SER A 442 2.25 22.77 -8.11
C SER A 442 2.40 23.64 -6.85
N ASN A 443 2.37 24.96 -7.05
CA ASN A 443 2.37 25.92 -5.95
C ASN A 443 0.96 26.07 -5.35
N SER A 444 -0.09 25.87 -6.14
CA SER A 444 -1.49 25.95 -5.70
C SER A 444 -2.37 24.83 -6.25
N SER A 445 -3.56 24.67 -5.65
CA SER A 445 -4.56 23.71 -6.14
C SER A 445 -5.17 24.13 -7.48
N SER A 446 -5.27 25.45 -7.74
CA SER A 446 -5.71 25.96 -9.05
C SER A 446 -4.72 25.59 -10.15
N GLU A 447 -3.41 25.77 -9.89
CA GLU A 447 -2.35 25.39 -10.82
C GLU A 447 -2.38 23.87 -11.11
N PHE A 448 -2.66 23.05 -10.08
CA PHE A 448 -2.84 21.62 -10.25
C PHE A 448 -4.03 21.26 -11.16
N ILE A 449 -5.19 21.89 -10.96
CA ILE A 449 -6.39 21.68 -11.78
C ILE A 449 -6.15 22.14 -13.23
N ASP A 450 -5.48 23.28 -13.41
CA ASP A 450 -5.16 23.83 -14.74
C ASP A 450 -4.21 22.90 -15.51
N TYR A 451 -3.18 22.36 -14.84
CA TYR A 451 -2.30 21.35 -15.45
C TYR A 451 -3.06 20.09 -15.87
N TYR A 452 -3.98 19.63 -15.03
CA TYR A 452 -4.75 18.44 -15.34
C TYR A 452 -5.70 18.69 -16.53
N SER A 453 -6.35 19.84 -16.56
CA SER A 453 -7.31 20.22 -17.62
C SER A 453 -6.61 20.47 -18.96
N SER A 454 -5.42 21.06 -18.94
CA SER A 454 -4.60 21.32 -20.14
C SER A 454 -3.91 20.09 -20.71
N SER A 455 -3.73 19.01 -19.92
CA SER A 455 -3.11 17.75 -20.36
C SER A 455 -3.92 16.91 -21.37
N GLY A 456 -5.08 17.39 -21.83
CA GLY A 456 -5.90 16.70 -22.84
C GLY A 456 -6.56 15.40 -22.36
N ASN A 457 -6.47 15.07 -21.06
CA ASN A 457 -7.16 13.94 -20.42
C ASN A 457 -8.68 14.16 -20.24
N THR A 458 -9.22 15.21 -20.85
CA THR A 458 -10.65 15.56 -20.83
C THR A 458 -11.50 14.76 -21.80
N ASN A 459 -10.91 13.88 -22.63
CA ASN A 459 -11.67 13.07 -23.57
C ASN A 459 -11.93 11.65 -23.01
N PRO A 460 -13.18 11.31 -22.60
CA PRO A 460 -13.52 10.01 -22.02
C PRO A 460 -13.12 8.86 -22.94
N GLU A 461 -13.22 9.03 -24.25
CA GLU A 461 -12.85 8.02 -25.25
C GLU A 461 -11.34 7.79 -25.34
N LYS A 462 -10.49 8.80 -25.08
CA LYS A 462 -9.03 8.61 -25.03
C LYS A 462 -8.55 7.97 -23.73
N MET A 463 -9.27 8.19 -22.63
CA MET A 463 -8.96 7.52 -21.36
C MET A 463 -9.49 6.07 -21.34
N GLU A 464 -10.66 5.84 -21.94
CA GLU A 464 -11.20 4.50 -22.19
C GLU A 464 -10.39 3.77 -23.27
N ALA A 465 -9.84 4.46 -24.27
CA ALA A 465 -8.84 3.93 -25.21
C ALA A 465 -7.43 3.83 -24.61
N SER A 466 -7.07 4.56 -23.56
CA SER A 466 -5.84 4.32 -22.77
C SER A 466 -5.99 3.05 -21.92
N LEU A 467 -7.19 2.83 -21.37
CA LEU A 467 -7.59 1.61 -20.69
C LEU A 467 -7.76 0.41 -21.65
N LYS A 468 -8.20 0.64 -22.91
CA LYS A 468 -8.39 -0.42 -23.94
C LYS A 468 -7.17 -0.64 -24.86
N SER A 469 -6.40 0.37 -25.25
CA SER A 469 -5.22 0.25 -26.16
C SER A 469 -3.94 -0.22 -25.44
N ARG A 470 -3.88 -0.11 -24.11
CA ARG A 470 -2.86 -0.81 -23.30
C ARG A 470 -2.99 -2.34 -23.35
N ASN A 471 -4.01 -2.88 -24.03
CA ASN A 471 -4.17 -4.31 -24.32
C ASN A 471 -3.53 -4.76 -25.65
N SER A 472 -2.95 -3.86 -26.45
CA SER A 472 -2.36 -4.21 -27.75
C SER A 472 -1.00 -3.55 -27.96
N LEU A 473 0.01 -3.96 -27.20
CA LEU A 473 1.42 -3.77 -27.57
C LEU A 473 2.14 -5.10 -27.44
N GLU A 474 1.91 -5.94 -28.45
CA GLU A 474 2.77 -7.06 -28.78
C GLU A 474 3.96 -6.55 -29.58
N GLY A 475 5.16 -6.78 -29.06
CA GLY A 475 6.38 -6.91 -29.84
C GLY A 475 6.85 -5.68 -30.59
N SER A 476 7.80 -4.94 -30.01
CA SER A 476 9.00 -4.50 -30.74
C SER A 476 10.12 -4.12 -29.77
N ARG A 477 11.23 -4.85 -29.87
CA ARG A 477 12.50 -4.55 -29.23
C ARG A 477 13.15 -3.33 -29.91
N ILE A 478 13.73 -2.48 -29.05
CA ILE A 478 15.07 -1.86 -29.18
C ILE A 478 15.42 -1.32 -30.57
N ILE A 479 15.29 0.00 -30.72
CA ILE A 479 16.30 0.97 -31.19
C ILE A 479 15.56 2.32 -31.20
N ARG A 480 16.03 3.31 -30.44
CA ARG A 480 15.98 4.77 -30.75
C ARG A 480 16.29 5.60 -29.50
N THR A 481 17.56 5.91 -29.32
CA THR A 481 18.05 6.82 -28.27
C THR A 481 18.38 8.22 -28.79
N LYS A 482 17.89 8.64 -29.96
CA LYS A 482 18.20 9.99 -30.49
C LYS A 482 17.06 10.75 -31.19
N GLU A 483 15.92 10.12 -31.48
CA GLU A 483 14.81 10.80 -32.16
C GLU A 483 13.72 11.34 -31.22
N LYS A 484 13.69 10.90 -29.94
CA LYS A 484 12.71 11.39 -28.95
C LYS A 484 13.06 12.74 -28.30
N GLU A 485 14.33 13.17 -28.38
CA GLU A 485 14.71 14.51 -27.90
C GLU A 485 14.14 15.62 -28.79
N ALA A 486 13.87 15.33 -30.07
CA ALA A 486 13.32 16.32 -31.01
C ALA A 486 11.78 16.35 -31.05
N SER A 487 11.09 15.25 -30.69
CA SER A 487 9.62 15.19 -30.79
C SER A 487 8.88 15.71 -29.55
N ASN A 488 9.56 15.87 -28.41
CA ASN A 488 8.94 16.35 -27.16
C ASN A 488 8.84 17.89 -27.05
N LEU A 489 9.39 18.63 -28.02
CA LEU A 489 9.24 20.09 -28.10
C LEU A 489 7.82 20.52 -28.54
N ASN A 490 6.96 19.59 -28.96
CA ASN A 490 5.63 19.89 -29.53
C ASN A 490 4.43 19.34 -28.72
N SER A 491 4.62 18.79 -27.52
CA SER A 491 3.50 18.56 -26.59
C SER A 491 3.47 19.70 -25.57
N GLY A 492 2.46 20.58 -25.65
CA GLY A 492 2.25 21.70 -24.72
C GLY A 492 1.88 21.27 -23.29
N HIS A 493 2.56 20.27 -22.72
CA HIS A 493 2.33 19.73 -21.39
C HIS A 493 3.61 19.92 -20.58
N ASN A 494 3.53 20.76 -19.54
CA ASN A 494 4.66 21.16 -18.70
C ASN A 494 5.11 20.01 -17.78
N ASP A 495 5.69 18.96 -18.35
CA ASP A 495 6.20 17.77 -17.68
C ASP A 495 7.63 17.97 -17.13
N GLU A 496 8.09 19.22 -16.98
CA GLU A 496 9.43 19.57 -16.49
C GLU A 496 9.76 18.91 -15.15
N TRP A 497 8.75 18.73 -14.28
CA TRP A 497 8.91 18.11 -12.97
C TRP A 497 9.47 16.68 -13.03
N LYS A 498 9.26 15.95 -14.13
CA LYS A 498 9.80 14.59 -14.34
C LYS A 498 11.33 14.59 -14.48
N TYR A 499 11.92 15.72 -14.84
CA TYR A 499 13.35 15.85 -15.17
C TYR A 499 14.09 16.85 -14.28
N ARG A 500 13.43 17.39 -13.25
CA ARG A 500 14.06 18.33 -12.31
C ARG A 500 15.23 17.64 -11.59
N PRO A 501 16.42 18.26 -11.54
CA PRO A 501 17.52 17.76 -10.73
C PRO A 501 17.12 17.71 -9.25
N TRP A 502 17.48 16.62 -8.58
CA TRP A 502 17.28 16.46 -7.14
C TRP A 502 18.14 17.47 -6.37
N LYS A 503 17.53 18.23 -5.46
CA LYS A 503 18.20 19.30 -4.71
C LYS A 503 18.52 18.93 -3.27
N GLY A 504 17.74 18.02 -2.69
CA GLY A 504 17.80 17.64 -1.29
C GLY A 504 17.11 18.63 -0.34
N ASN A 505 16.31 19.58 -0.86
CA ASN A 505 15.59 20.57 -0.07
C ASN A 505 14.12 20.70 -0.45
N GLY A 506 13.24 20.87 0.53
CA GLY A 506 11.80 20.91 0.29
C GLY A 506 11.27 19.58 -0.25
N ILE A 507 10.42 19.61 -1.29
CA ILE A 507 9.85 18.41 -1.92
C ILE A 507 10.55 18.16 -3.26
N ASP A 508 11.32 17.07 -3.34
CA ASP A 508 11.93 16.57 -4.57
C ASP A 508 11.19 15.32 -5.08
N ILE A 509 11.19 15.12 -6.40
CA ILE A 509 10.57 13.96 -7.06
C ILE A 509 11.63 13.18 -7.83
N LEU A 510 11.70 11.86 -7.60
CA LEU A 510 12.43 10.93 -8.45
C LEU A 510 11.45 10.22 -9.36
N TRP A 511 11.51 10.49 -10.66
CA TRP A 511 10.64 9.89 -11.65
C TRP A 511 11.30 8.69 -12.35
N PHE A 512 10.59 7.56 -12.38
CA PHE A 512 11.04 6.33 -13.04
C PHE A 512 10.03 5.89 -14.10
N GLU A 513 10.12 6.47 -15.30
CA GLU A 513 9.17 6.30 -16.42
C GLU A 513 8.76 4.84 -16.68
N ASP A 514 9.73 3.93 -16.78
CA ASP A 514 9.50 2.54 -17.21
C ASP A 514 9.23 1.56 -16.06
N LEU A 515 9.15 2.04 -14.83
CA LEU A 515 8.93 1.18 -13.66
C LEU A 515 7.46 1.13 -13.30
N ASP A 516 7.03 -0.06 -12.90
CA ASP A 516 5.78 -0.31 -12.21
C ASP A 516 6.00 -0.27 -10.68
N HIS A 517 4.90 -0.27 -9.93
CA HIS A 517 4.89 -0.20 -8.47
C HIS A 517 5.90 -1.18 -7.84
N ALA A 518 6.70 -0.69 -6.88
CA ALA A 518 7.77 -1.42 -6.20
C ALA A 518 8.96 -1.87 -7.07
N GLN A 519 8.93 -1.73 -8.41
CA GLN A 519 10.03 -2.22 -9.26
C GLN A 519 11.32 -1.42 -9.09
N VAL A 520 11.27 -0.25 -8.44
CA VAL A 520 12.46 0.51 -8.04
C VAL A 520 13.42 -0.33 -7.19
N PHE A 521 12.93 -1.36 -6.49
CA PHE A 521 13.74 -2.29 -5.71
C PHE A 521 14.39 -3.41 -6.53
N ASP A 522 14.01 -3.63 -7.79
CA ASP A 522 14.44 -4.81 -8.56
C ASP A 522 15.88 -4.66 -9.09
N LYS A 523 16.25 -3.48 -9.58
CA LYS A 523 17.56 -3.22 -10.19
C LYS A 523 18.52 -2.49 -9.24
N LYS A 524 19.81 -2.84 -9.30
CA LYS A 524 20.85 -2.18 -8.47
C LYS A 524 20.95 -0.68 -8.75
N ALA A 525 20.78 -0.25 -10.00
CA ALA A 525 20.88 1.15 -10.40
C ALA A 525 19.76 2.01 -9.80
N THR A 526 18.51 1.53 -9.83
CA THR A 526 17.34 2.24 -9.28
C THR A 526 17.40 2.27 -7.75
N ARG A 527 17.82 1.16 -7.12
CA ARG A 527 18.10 1.13 -5.68
C ARG A 527 19.17 2.14 -5.28
N ARG A 528 20.23 2.29 -6.09
CA ARG A 528 21.33 3.22 -5.79
C ARG A 528 20.83 4.67 -5.68
N MET A 529 19.97 5.11 -6.59
CA MET A 529 19.39 6.46 -6.54
C MET A 529 18.66 6.73 -5.21
N LEU A 530 17.85 5.77 -4.74
CA LEU A 530 17.17 5.88 -3.44
C LEU A 530 18.18 5.96 -2.28
N ARG A 531 19.24 5.16 -2.31
CA ARG A 531 20.25 5.13 -1.26
C ARG A 531 21.09 6.41 -1.22
N ASP A 532 21.42 6.98 -2.37
CA ASP A 532 22.16 8.25 -2.46
C ASP A 532 21.37 9.38 -1.78
N VAL A 533 20.05 9.44 -1.99
CA VAL A 533 19.15 10.37 -1.29
C VAL A 533 19.14 10.13 0.21
N ILE A 534 18.94 8.88 0.63
CA ILE A 534 18.90 8.53 2.06
C ILE A 534 20.22 8.88 2.74
N PHE A 535 21.34 8.59 2.10
CA PHE A 535 22.67 8.92 2.60
C PHE A 535 22.85 10.43 2.78
N SER A 536 22.37 11.24 1.85
CA SER A 536 22.39 12.70 1.98
C SER A 536 21.56 13.18 3.17
N TYR A 537 20.34 12.66 3.34
CA TYR A 537 19.46 13.03 4.47
C TYR A 537 19.97 12.56 5.84
N CYS A 538 20.80 11.52 5.87
CA CYS A 538 21.38 11.05 7.12
C CYS A 538 22.40 12.03 7.69
N ARG A 539 23.05 12.87 6.89
CA ARG A 539 24.08 13.80 7.40
C ARG A 539 23.43 14.86 8.32
N ARG A 540 24.03 15.10 9.49
CA ARG A 540 23.75 16.30 10.29
C ARG A 540 24.64 17.41 9.73
N GLU A 541 24.02 18.51 9.35
CA GLU A 541 24.74 19.75 9.03
C GLU A 541 25.26 20.38 10.32
#